data_AF-A0A0K8VJX5-F1
#
_entry.id   AF-A0A0K8VJX5-F1
#
_cell.length_a   1.000
_cell.length_b   1.000
_cell.length_c   1.000
_cell.angle_alpha   90.00
_cell.angle_beta   90.00
_cell.angle_gamma   90.00
#
_symmetry.space_group_name_H-M   'P 1'
#
loop_
_entity.id
_entity.type
_entity.pdbx_description
1 polymer ?
#
loop_
_entity_poly.entity_id
_entity_poly.type
_entity_poly.pdbx_seq_one_letter_code
_entity_poly.pdbx_strand_id
1 'polypeptide(L)'
;MPTDMQSCLIFHYNLKFYDSDEDSYDGVSLKRFVMQSVIGNIVAFRVHAPCSGAFLLDIFANAVTPQEYLTGEPMKFKSVCKFKICCEELQTVMVPLPDCASGEWGPTKATRLFGLIPITHQDPLIFAGR
;
A
#
# COMPACT_ATOMS: atom_id res chain seq x y z
N MET A 1 -12.20 4.91 6.78
CA MET A 1 -11.49 5.58 7.89
C MET A 1 -12.28 6.80 8.34
N PRO A 2 -12.19 7.22 9.60
CA PRO A 2 -12.83 8.45 10.08
C PRO A 2 -12.34 9.66 9.29
N THR A 3 -13.26 10.54 8.87
CA THR A 3 -12.97 11.67 7.97
C THR A 3 -12.04 12.70 8.61
N ASP A 4 -12.18 12.93 9.91
CA ASP A 4 -11.36 13.80 10.74
C ASP A 4 -9.90 13.33 10.86
N MET A 5 -9.64 12.04 10.67
CA MET A 5 -8.30 11.45 10.74
C MET A 5 -7.62 11.30 9.38
N GLN A 6 -8.29 11.63 8.27
CA GLN A 6 -7.77 11.40 6.91
C GLN A 6 -6.42 12.10 6.65
N SER A 7 -6.20 13.27 7.26
CA SER A 7 -5.00 14.10 7.07
C SER A 7 -3.80 13.68 7.92
N CYS A 8 -3.97 12.75 8.87
CA CYS A 8 -2.90 12.31 9.75
C CYS A 8 -2.72 10.79 9.79
N LEU A 9 -3.72 10.02 9.34
CA LEU A 9 -3.61 8.57 9.34
C LEU A 9 -2.72 8.09 8.19
N ILE A 10 -1.64 7.42 8.55
CA ILE A 10 -0.71 6.78 7.62
C ILE A 10 -0.75 5.27 7.81
N PHE A 11 -0.47 4.55 6.73
CA PHE A 11 -0.51 3.09 6.73
C PHE A 11 0.80 2.51 6.22
N HIS A 12 1.16 1.38 6.79
CA HIS A 12 2.25 0.53 6.37
C HIS A 12 1.73 -0.90 6.24
N TYR A 13 2.36 -1.71 5.41
CA TYR A 13 1.99 -3.11 5.28
C TYR A 13 3.22 -3.99 5.05
N ASN A 14 3.07 -5.25 5.42
CA ASN A 14 3.98 -6.33 5.06
C ASN A 14 3.18 -7.44 4.39
N LEU A 15 3.74 -8.00 3.32
CA LEU A 15 3.23 -9.20 2.67
C LEU A 15 4.34 -10.25 2.73
N LYS A 16 4.00 -11.44 3.20
CA LYS A 16 4.89 -12.61 3.25
C LYS A 16 4.12 -13.87 2.88
N PHE A 17 4.82 -14.96 2.60
CA PHE A 17 4.19 -16.26 2.54
C PHE A 17 3.55 -16.61 3.89
N TYR A 18 2.50 -17.43 3.87
CA TYR A 18 1.79 -17.78 5.11
C TYR A 18 2.56 -18.85 5.90
N ASP A 19 3.12 -19.83 5.19
CA ASP A 19 3.79 -21.00 5.79
C ASP A 19 5.30 -20.78 5.97
N SER A 20 5.88 -19.76 5.32
CA SER A 20 7.25 -19.31 5.53
C SER A 20 7.26 -17.83 5.87
N ASP A 21 8.17 -17.38 6.74
CA ASP A 21 8.33 -15.95 7.04
C ASP A 21 9.04 -15.18 5.89
N GLU A 22 9.11 -15.77 4.69
CA GLU A 22 9.75 -15.18 3.51
C GLU A 22 8.89 -14.08 2.89
N ASP A 23 9.51 -12.93 2.62
CA ASP A 23 8.89 -11.73 2.06
C ASP A 23 9.35 -11.43 0.62
N SER A 24 9.92 -12.42 -0.06
CA SER A 24 10.41 -12.31 -1.44
C SER A 24 10.05 -13.53 -2.27
N TYR A 25 9.86 -13.31 -3.57
CA TYR A 25 9.61 -14.34 -4.58
C TYR A 25 10.48 -14.05 -5.79
N ASP A 26 11.26 -15.03 -6.25
CA ASP A 26 12.22 -14.90 -7.35
C ASP A 26 13.15 -13.67 -7.24
N GLY A 27 13.63 -13.40 -6.02
CA GLY A 27 14.51 -12.27 -5.72
C GLY A 27 13.81 -10.90 -5.70
N VAL A 28 12.48 -10.85 -5.85
CA VAL A 28 11.68 -9.63 -5.79
C VAL A 28 10.89 -9.58 -4.49
N SER A 29 10.93 -8.45 -3.78
CA SER A 29 10.13 -8.28 -2.57
C SER A 29 8.62 -8.39 -2.88
N LEU A 30 7.90 -9.17 -2.08
CA LEU A 30 6.45 -9.32 -2.12
C LEU A 30 5.71 -7.99 -1.92
N LYS A 31 6.35 -6.98 -1.33
CA LYS A 31 5.80 -5.62 -1.24
C LYS A 31 5.50 -5.01 -2.61
N ARG A 32 6.29 -5.35 -3.64
CA ARG A 32 6.06 -4.86 -5.02
C ARG A 32 4.82 -5.47 -5.68
N PHE A 33 4.17 -6.44 -5.04
CA PHE A 33 2.93 -7.05 -5.50
C PHE A 33 1.70 -6.49 -4.79
N VAL A 34 1.86 -5.42 -4.01
CA VAL A 34 0.75 -4.75 -3.31
C VAL A 34 0.69 -3.28 -3.71
N MET A 35 -0.45 -2.87 -4.25
CA MET A 35 -0.75 -1.45 -4.47
C MET A 35 -1.56 -0.92 -3.28
N GLN A 36 -0.92 -0.12 -2.42
CA GLN A 36 -1.62 0.68 -1.43
C GLN A 36 -2.07 1.99 -2.08
N SER A 37 -3.33 2.36 -1.95
CA SER A 37 -3.85 3.65 -2.41
C SER A 37 -4.88 4.21 -1.44
N VAL A 38 -5.03 5.54 -1.39
CA VAL A 38 -6.04 6.21 -0.57
C VAL A 38 -6.91 7.07 -1.47
N ILE A 39 -8.22 6.83 -1.46
CA ILE A 39 -9.21 7.60 -2.21
C ILE A 39 -10.33 7.97 -1.24
N GLY A 40 -10.54 9.27 -1.04
CA GLY A 40 -11.46 9.75 0.00
C GLY A 40 -11.11 9.12 1.36
N ASN A 41 -12.12 8.63 2.06
CA ASN A 41 -11.96 8.01 3.36
C ASN A 41 -11.68 6.49 3.30
N ILE A 42 -11.17 5.97 2.18
CA ILE A 42 -10.88 4.54 2.00
C ILE A 42 -9.40 4.36 1.69
N VAL A 43 -8.73 3.50 2.46
CA VAL A 43 -7.44 2.92 2.08
C VAL A 43 -7.70 1.55 1.44
N ALA A 44 -7.10 1.31 0.28
CA ALA A 44 -7.21 0.07 -0.46
C ALA A 44 -5.82 -0.56 -0.62
N PHE A 45 -5.73 -1.86 -0.37
CA PHE A 45 -4.55 -2.69 -0.61
C PHE A 45 -4.91 -3.71 -1.68
N ARG A 46 -4.48 -3.47 -2.92
CA ARG A 46 -4.69 -4.41 -4.03
C ARG A 46 -3.52 -5.37 -4.08
N VAL A 47 -3.74 -6.62 -3.71
CA VAL A 47 -2.72 -7.67 -3.69
C VAL A 47 -2.79 -8.45 -4.99
N HIS A 48 -1.65 -8.53 -5.69
CA HIS A 48 -1.49 -9.25 -6.95
C HIS A 48 -0.57 -10.45 -6.71
N ALA A 49 -1.14 -11.61 -6.37
CA ALA A 49 -0.34 -12.79 -6.02
C ALA A 49 0.65 -13.15 -7.16
N PRO A 50 1.96 -13.30 -6.85
CA PRO A 50 2.96 -13.66 -7.86
C PRO A 50 2.94 -15.15 -8.23
N CYS A 51 2.43 -15.99 -7.33
CA CYS A 51 2.32 -17.43 -7.48
C CYS A 51 1.07 -17.95 -6.73
N SER A 52 0.61 -19.16 -7.08
CA SER A 52 -0.39 -19.87 -6.27
C SER A 52 0.18 -20.18 -4.90
N GLY A 53 -0.62 -19.99 -3.85
CA GLY A 53 -0.21 -20.22 -2.47
C GLY A 53 -1.01 -19.40 -1.47
N ALA A 54 -0.58 -19.47 -0.22
CA ALA A 54 -1.14 -18.68 0.87
C ALA A 54 -0.15 -17.58 1.30
N PHE A 55 -0.66 -16.38 1.52
CA PHE A 55 0.09 -15.21 1.94
C PHE A 55 -0.49 -14.62 3.21
N LEU A 56 0.34 -13.93 3.99
CA LEU A 56 -0.08 -13.14 5.14
C LEU A 56 0.15 -11.65 4.85
N LEU A 57 -0.95 -10.90 4.79
CA LEU A 57 -0.93 -9.44 4.74
C LEU A 57 -1.13 -8.88 6.15
N ASP A 58 -0.11 -8.21 6.68
CA ASP A 58 -0.17 -7.49 7.96
C ASP A 58 -0.23 -5.99 7.67
N ILE A 59 -1.26 -5.33 8.16
CA ILE A 59 -1.51 -3.90 7.95
C ILE A 59 -1.31 -3.19 9.28
N PHE A 60 -0.51 -2.13 9.23
CA PHE A 60 -0.21 -1.28 10.36
C PHE A 60 -0.66 0.15 10.07
N ALA A 61 -1.03 0.87 11.13
CA ALA A 61 -1.40 2.27 11.04
C ALA A 61 -0.76 3.10 12.14
N ASN A 62 -0.59 4.39 11.86
CA ASN A 62 -0.23 5.39 12.87
C ASN A 62 -0.91 6.73 12.53
N ALA A 63 -1.17 7.54 13.55
CA ALA A 63 -1.63 8.91 13.37
C ALA A 63 -0.42 9.84 13.52
N VAL A 64 -0.05 10.53 12.43
CA VAL A 64 1.14 11.36 12.30
C VAL A 64 0.78 12.63 11.56
N THR A 65 1.14 13.78 12.10
CA THR A 65 0.93 15.06 11.43
C THR A 65 1.87 15.19 10.22
N PRO A 66 1.52 16.00 9.19
CA PRO A 66 2.42 16.25 8.07
C PRO A 66 3.81 16.76 8.49
N GLN A 67 3.87 17.57 9.55
CA GLN A 67 5.14 18.09 10.09
C GLN A 67 6.01 16.98 10.65
N GLU A 68 5.45 16.11 11.51
CA GLU A 68 6.14 14.92 12.03
C GLU A 68 6.50 13.95 10.90
N TYR A 69 5.69 13.86 9.85
CA TYR A 69 5.98 12.99 8.72
C TYR A 69 7.25 13.41 7.98
N LEU A 70 7.44 14.73 7.83
CA LEU A 70 8.54 15.32 7.08
C LEU A 70 9.86 15.36 7.85
N THR A 71 9.88 15.13 9.17
CA THR A 71 11.14 15.05 9.94
C THR A 71 11.96 13.81 9.57
N GLY A 72 11.31 12.77 9.04
CA GLY A 72 11.95 11.49 8.71
C GLY A 72 12.29 10.64 9.94
N GLU A 73 11.86 11.06 11.13
CA GLU A 73 12.08 10.29 12.36
C GLU A 73 11.35 8.94 12.31
N PRO A 74 11.92 7.88 12.93
CA PRO A 74 11.31 6.56 12.93
C PRO A 74 9.91 6.58 13.55
N MET A 75 8.91 6.15 12.79
CA MET A 75 7.52 6.08 13.25
C MET A 75 7.18 4.68 13.73
N LYS A 76 6.48 4.59 14.86
CA LYS A 76 5.97 3.33 15.40
C LYS A 76 4.56 3.09 14.89
N PHE A 77 4.36 2.04 14.12
CA PHE A 77 3.04 1.64 13.66
C PHE A 77 2.43 0.57 14.57
N LYS A 78 1.11 0.59 14.71
CA LYS A 78 0.33 -0.45 15.40
C LYS A 78 -0.27 -1.39 14.36
N SER A 79 -0.18 -2.70 14.57
CA SER A 79 -0.90 -3.67 13.72
C SER A 79 -2.41 -3.48 13.93
N VAL A 80 -3.14 -3.25 12.85
CA VAL A 80 -4.58 -2.96 12.87
C VAL A 80 -5.39 -4.06 12.20
N CYS A 81 -4.83 -4.73 11.19
CA CYS A 81 -5.50 -5.81 10.49
C CYS A 81 -4.49 -6.86 10.02
N LYS A 82 -4.91 -8.13 10.01
CA LYS A 82 -4.11 -9.24 9.50
C LYS A 82 -5.01 -10.15 8.67
N PHE A 83 -4.61 -10.42 7.44
CA PHE A 83 -5.39 -11.22 6.49
C PHE A 83 -4.55 -12.38 5.97
N LYS A 84 -5.14 -13.57 5.94
CA LYS A 84 -4.65 -14.70 5.15
C LYS A 84 -5.26 -14.62 3.76
N ILE A 85 -4.43 -14.54 2.73
CA ILE A 85 -4.84 -14.49 1.33
C ILE A 85 -4.53 -15.84 0.72
N CYS A 86 -5.54 -16.53 0.20
CA CYS A 86 -5.38 -17.82 -0.48
C CYS A 86 -5.56 -17.62 -1.99
N CYS A 87 -4.54 -17.94 -2.77
CA CYS A 87 -4.58 -17.95 -4.23
C CYS A 87 -4.41 -19.39 -4.71
N GLU A 88 -5.51 -20.03 -5.12
CA GLU A 88 -5.48 -21.41 -5.62
C GLU A 88 -4.92 -21.47 -7.05
N GLU A 89 -5.39 -20.57 -7.91
CA GLU A 89 -5.01 -20.50 -9.32
C GLU A 89 -4.68 -19.06 -9.76
N LEU A 90 -3.62 -18.91 -10.56
CA LEU A 90 -3.25 -17.65 -11.19
C LEU A 90 -3.99 -17.48 -12.52
N GLN A 91 -4.85 -16.47 -12.60
CA GLN A 91 -5.56 -16.15 -13.86
C GLN A 91 -4.68 -15.40 -14.87
N THR A 92 -3.66 -14.68 -14.42
CA THR A 92 -2.76 -13.90 -15.28
C THR A 92 -1.43 -13.73 -14.56
N VAL A 93 -0.33 -13.71 -15.34
CA VAL A 93 1.00 -13.41 -14.80
C VAL A 93 1.02 -11.98 -14.28
N MET A 94 1.24 -11.83 -12.97
CA MET A 94 1.37 -10.52 -12.33
C MET A 94 2.84 -10.12 -12.35
N VAL A 95 3.12 -8.91 -12.84
CA VAL A 95 4.46 -8.31 -12.78
C VAL A 95 4.58 -7.41 -11.56
N PRO A 96 5.76 -7.33 -10.92
CA PRO A 96 5.94 -6.46 -9.77
C PRO A 96 5.80 -5.00 -10.19
N LEU A 97 5.13 -4.21 -9.35
CA LEU A 97 5.05 -2.76 -9.48
C LEU A 97 6.46 -2.15 -9.50
N PRO A 98 6.65 -0.97 -10.11
CA PRO A 98 7.94 -0.26 -10.08
C PRO A 98 8.48 -0.12 -8.65
N ASP A 99 9.79 -0.19 -8.51
CA ASP A 99 10.44 0.06 -7.22
C ASP A 99 10.36 1.57 -6.93
N CYS A 100 9.39 1.95 -6.10
CA CYS A 100 9.11 3.32 -5.72
C CYS A 100 9.23 3.47 -4.21
N ALA A 101 9.46 4.71 -3.75
CA ALA A 101 9.49 5.01 -2.33
C ALA A 101 8.23 4.47 -1.63
N SER A 102 8.42 3.90 -0.45
CA SER A 102 7.33 3.31 0.32
C SER A 102 6.23 4.32 0.63
N GLY A 103 4.98 3.87 0.52
CA GLY A 103 3.80 4.67 0.79
C GLY A 103 2.65 4.37 -0.16
N GLU A 104 1.61 5.20 -0.09
CA GLU A 104 0.47 5.11 -0.97
C GLU A 104 0.77 5.64 -2.38
N TRP A 105 0.21 4.95 -3.36
CA TRP A 105 0.13 5.38 -4.74
C TRP A 105 -1.00 6.40 -4.92
N GLY A 106 -0.79 7.33 -5.85
CA GLY A 106 -1.73 8.39 -6.21
C GLY A 106 -1.45 9.73 -5.52
N PRO A 107 -2.32 10.73 -5.75
CA PRO A 107 -2.05 12.12 -5.38
C PRO A 107 -2.16 12.39 -3.88
N THR A 108 -2.86 11.54 -3.12
CA THR A 108 -3.23 11.78 -1.71
C THR A 108 -2.03 12.13 -0.82
N LYS A 109 -0.88 11.45 -1.00
CA LYS A 109 0.34 11.77 -0.25
C LYS A 109 0.83 13.18 -0.52
N ALA A 110 0.88 13.58 -1.79
CA ALA A 110 1.34 14.89 -2.22
C ALA A 110 0.37 16.01 -1.79
N THR A 111 -0.94 15.77 -1.88
CA THR A 111 -1.96 16.70 -1.39
C THR A 111 -1.85 16.89 0.12
N ARG A 112 -1.71 15.81 0.88
CA ARG A 112 -1.62 15.86 2.35
C ARG A 112 -0.35 16.56 2.85
N LEU A 113 0.81 16.27 2.23
CA LEU A 113 2.10 16.78 2.71
C LEU A 113 2.42 18.19 2.18
N PHE A 114 1.99 18.51 0.96
CA PHE A 114 2.45 19.70 0.25
C PHE A 114 1.31 20.57 -0.30
N GLY A 115 0.04 20.17 -0.13
CA GLY A 115 -1.10 20.88 -0.69
C GLY A 115 -1.19 20.81 -2.22
N LEU A 116 -0.49 19.86 -2.86
CA LEU A 116 -0.51 19.70 -4.32
C LEU A 116 -1.80 19.00 -4.75
N ILE A 117 -2.64 19.72 -5.49
CA ILE A 117 -3.93 19.23 -5.97
C ILE A 117 -3.81 18.90 -7.47
N PRO A 118 -4.08 17.65 -7.89
CA PRO A 118 -4.04 17.30 -9.31
C PRO A 118 -5.20 17.95 -10.08
N ILE A 119 -4.91 18.44 -11.29
CA ILE A 119 -5.92 19.11 -12.15
C ILE A 119 -6.72 18.08 -12.97
N THR A 120 -6.09 17.01 -13.46
CA THR A 120 -6.69 16.10 -14.43
C THR A 120 -7.05 14.74 -13.84
N HIS A 121 -6.11 14.07 -13.18
CA HIS A 121 -6.29 12.71 -12.68
C HIS A 121 -6.19 12.69 -11.16
N GLN A 122 -7.34 12.47 -10.50
CA GLN A 122 -7.41 12.33 -9.04
C GLN A 122 -7.19 10.89 -8.56
N ASP A 123 -7.24 9.94 -9.48
CA ASP A 123 -7.09 8.52 -9.19
C ASP A 123 -5.62 8.08 -9.19
N PRO A 124 -5.28 7.08 -8.36
CA PRO A 124 -3.95 6.48 -8.32
C PRO A 124 -3.62 5.67 -9.59
N LEU A 125 -4.63 5.27 -10.36
CA LEU A 125 -4.51 4.51 -11.59
C LEU A 125 -4.97 5.38 -12.75
N ILE A 126 -4.09 5.52 -13.74
CA ILE A 126 -4.39 6.24 -14.98
C ILE A 126 -4.42 5.20 -16.11
N PHE A 127 -5.59 5.03 -16.71
CA PHE A 127 -5.76 4.16 -17.86
C PHE A 127 -5.55 4.99 -19.13
N ALA A 128 -4.44 4.76 -19.83
CA ALA A 128 -4.32 5.24 -21.20
C ALA A 128 -5.42 4.55 -22.02
N GLY A 129 -6.27 5.33 -22.69
CA GLY A 129 -7.34 4.80 -23.53
C GLY A 129 -6.79 3.77 -24.52
N ARG A 130 -7.60 2.74 -24.81
CA ARG A 130 -7.29 1.70 -25.81
C ARG A 130 -6.93 2.30 -27.16
#